data_AF-A0A2A7AY10-F1
#
_entry.id   AF-A0A2A7AY10-F1
#
_cell.length_a   1.000
_cell.length_b   1.000
_cell.length_c   1.000
_cell.angle_alpha   90.00
_cell.angle_beta   90.00
_cell.angle_gamma   90.00
#
_symmetry.space_group_name_H-M   'P 1'
#
loop_
_entity.id
_entity.type
_entity.pdbx_description
1 polymer ?
#
loop_
_entity_poly.entity_id
_entity_poly.type
_entity_poly.pdbx_seq_one_letter_code
_entity_poly.pdbx_strand_id
1 'polypeptide(L)'
;MKNWKKLLACLLVGLMALTVFTACDASVGAPMGPKRSTAESAKALCEYFKNCEHFEKMDYSEELSEKAYYIACWVAQSAVSCKVNAEKTELSRKDNIGNDAKALLQMENPRYASAFDCMGIGKGIGGGMGVDDFTPGFAIHPDPNSQDFNTTSDITFVLPNDGRVTDTMTKAAKGKTKLGVAYVVDKGVSYAVVLFG
;
A
#
# COMPACT_ATOMS: atom_id res chain seq x y z
N MET A 1 -27.30 -59.99 -16.69
CA MET A 1 -26.97 -58.86 -15.80
C MET A 1 -25.64 -59.12 -15.10
N LYS A 2 -24.48 -58.71 -15.68
CA LYS A 2 -23.17 -59.00 -15.06
C LYS A 2 -22.10 -57.89 -15.14
N ASN A 3 -22.42 -56.74 -15.74
CA ASN A 3 -21.42 -55.67 -15.99
C ASN A 3 -21.65 -54.37 -15.20
N TRP A 4 -22.75 -54.25 -14.44
CA TRP A 4 -23.06 -53.00 -13.73
C TRP A 4 -22.11 -52.74 -12.55
N LYS A 5 -21.63 -53.79 -11.87
CA LYS A 5 -20.67 -53.61 -10.76
C LYS A 5 -19.32 -53.01 -11.18
N LYS A 6 -18.90 -53.18 -12.45
CA LYS A 6 -17.65 -52.59 -12.96
C LYS A 6 -17.80 -51.13 -13.38
N LEU A 7 -18.97 -50.74 -13.87
CA LEU A 7 -19.27 -49.34 -14.22
C LEU A 7 -19.40 -48.44 -12.97
N LEU A 8 -19.98 -48.97 -11.88
CA LEU A 8 -20.10 -48.22 -10.63
C LEU A 8 -18.74 -47.96 -9.96
N ALA A 9 -17.81 -48.92 -10.04
CA ALA A 9 -16.46 -48.79 -9.50
C ALA A 9 -15.61 -47.74 -10.26
N CYS A 10 -15.75 -47.65 -11.58
CA CYS A 10 -15.06 -46.60 -12.36
C CYS A 10 -15.59 -45.19 -12.04
N LEU A 11 -16.88 -45.05 -11.74
CA LEU A 11 -17.49 -43.77 -11.39
C LEU A 11 -17.08 -43.31 -9.97
N LEU A 12 -16.91 -44.25 -9.03
CA LEU A 12 -16.42 -43.98 -7.68
C LEU A 12 -14.92 -43.64 -7.61
N VAL A 13 -14.09 -44.23 -8.49
CA VAL A 13 -12.66 -43.88 -8.59
C VAL A 13 -12.44 -42.54 -9.31
N GLY A 14 -13.32 -42.16 -10.25
CA GLY A 14 -13.30 -40.83 -10.86
C GLY A 14 -13.72 -39.71 -9.91
N LEU A 15 -14.60 -39.99 -8.94
CA LEU A 15 -15.09 -38.99 -8.00
C LEU A 15 -14.08 -38.66 -6.89
N MET A 16 -13.18 -39.58 -6.53
CA MET A 16 -12.05 -39.29 -5.62
C MET A 16 -10.86 -38.61 -6.32
N ALA A 17 -10.84 -38.57 -7.66
CA ALA A 17 -9.84 -37.80 -8.41
C ALA A 17 -10.26 -36.33 -8.65
N LEU A 18 -11.50 -35.97 -8.31
CA LEU A 18 -12.04 -34.61 -8.45
C LEU A 18 -12.04 -33.80 -7.14
N THR A 19 -11.48 -34.34 -6.05
CA THR A 19 -11.35 -33.62 -4.76
C THR A 19 -9.97 -32.99 -4.53
N VAL A 20 -9.12 -32.90 -5.55
CA VAL A 20 -7.85 -32.13 -5.51
C VAL A 20 -7.72 -31.20 -6.71
N PHE A 21 -8.79 -30.49 -7.03
CA PHE A 21 -8.68 -29.11 -7.48
C PHE A 21 -9.82 -28.34 -6.83
N THR A 22 -9.80 -28.32 -5.49
CA THR A 22 -10.12 -27.06 -4.83
C THR A 22 -9.36 -26.01 -5.60
N ALA A 23 -10.05 -25.01 -6.14
CA ALA A 23 -9.38 -23.80 -6.57
C ALA A 23 -8.50 -23.40 -5.38
N CYS A 24 -7.19 -23.65 -5.48
CA CYS A 24 -6.22 -22.76 -4.89
C CYS A 24 -6.50 -21.47 -5.62
N ASP A 25 -7.46 -20.72 -5.08
CA ASP A 25 -7.45 -19.28 -5.18
C ASP A 25 -6.07 -18.90 -4.66
N ALA A 26 -5.10 -18.79 -5.56
CA ALA A 26 -3.70 -18.57 -5.24
C ALA A 26 -3.49 -17.22 -4.52
N SER A 27 -4.57 -16.47 -4.28
CA SER A 27 -4.62 -15.26 -3.48
C SER A 27 -4.76 -15.50 -1.97
N VAL A 28 -5.32 -16.64 -1.51
CA VAL A 28 -5.37 -16.96 -0.07
C VAL A 28 -4.01 -17.51 0.39
N GLY A 29 -3.12 -16.59 0.78
CA GLY A 29 -1.81 -16.92 1.37
C GLY A 29 -0.60 -16.49 0.56
N ALA A 30 -0.77 -15.72 -0.52
CA ALA A 30 0.36 -15.05 -1.16
C ALA A 30 1.07 -14.14 -0.14
N PRO A 31 2.42 -14.15 -0.09
CA PRO A 31 3.16 -13.27 0.81
C PRO A 31 2.86 -11.81 0.49
N MET A 32 2.91 -10.95 1.51
CA MET A 32 2.72 -9.52 1.35
C MET A 32 3.64 -8.97 0.25
N GLY A 33 3.08 -8.17 -0.65
CA GLY A 33 3.81 -7.68 -1.81
C GLY A 33 3.34 -6.31 -2.31
N PRO A 34 4.21 -5.56 -3.00
CA PRO A 34 3.82 -4.33 -3.66
C PRO A 34 3.06 -4.62 -4.97
N LYS A 35 2.14 -3.73 -5.34
CA LYS A 35 1.40 -3.79 -6.60
C LYS A 35 1.30 -2.38 -7.19
N ARG A 36 1.67 -2.23 -8.46
CA ARG A 36 1.46 -0.98 -9.20
C ARG A 36 -0.03 -0.74 -9.41
N SER A 37 -0.44 0.52 -9.44
CA SER A 37 -1.79 0.86 -9.88
C SER A 37 -2.01 0.51 -11.35
N THR A 38 -3.23 0.12 -11.66
CA THR A 38 -3.72 0.08 -13.03
C THR A 38 -4.18 1.48 -13.46
N ALA A 39 -4.28 1.72 -14.76
CA ALA A 39 -4.82 2.98 -15.28
C ALA A 39 -6.27 3.19 -14.78
N GLU A 40 -7.04 2.12 -14.67
CA GLU A 40 -8.44 2.12 -14.21
C GLU A 40 -8.55 2.50 -12.73
N SER A 41 -7.76 1.87 -11.86
CA SER A 41 -7.79 2.15 -10.41
C SER A 41 -7.35 3.58 -10.09
N ALA A 42 -6.35 4.09 -10.81
CA ALA A 42 -5.90 5.46 -10.65
C ALA A 42 -6.94 6.47 -11.18
N LYS A 43 -7.56 6.17 -12.32
CA LYS A 43 -8.63 7.00 -12.90
C LYS A 43 -9.84 7.10 -11.98
N ALA A 44 -10.28 5.99 -11.37
CA ALA A 44 -11.41 5.99 -10.44
C ALA A 44 -11.15 6.91 -9.23
N LEU A 45 -9.93 6.90 -8.69
CA LEU A 45 -9.58 7.78 -7.57
C LEU A 45 -9.51 9.26 -8.00
N CYS A 46 -8.95 9.56 -9.18
CA CYS A 46 -8.98 10.92 -9.74
C CYS A 46 -10.41 11.43 -9.93
N GLU A 47 -11.30 10.61 -10.49
CA GLU A 47 -12.71 10.95 -10.69
C GLU A 47 -13.43 11.20 -9.35
N TYR A 48 -13.14 10.40 -8.31
CA TYR A 48 -13.66 10.66 -6.97
C TYR A 48 -13.25 12.06 -6.47
N PHE A 49 -11.95 12.40 -6.54
CA PHE A 49 -11.50 13.72 -6.06
C PHE A 49 -12.05 14.89 -6.89
N LYS A 50 -12.24 14.71 -8.20
CA LYS A 50 -12.87 15.71 -9.06
C LYS A 50 -14.34 15.93 -8.68
N ASN A 51 -15.10 14.84 -8.53
CA ASN A 51 -16.56 14.90 -8.46
C ASN A 51 -17.10 15.03 -7.03
N CYS A 52 -16.48 14.35 -6.07
CA CYS A 52 -16.97 14.26 -4.69
C CYS A 52 -16.30 15.26 -3.75
N GLU A 53 -15.03 15.56 -3.99
CA GLU A 53 -14.24 16.48 -3.15
C GLU A 53 -14.00 17.84 -3.83
N HIS A 54 -14.55 18.05 -5.03
CA HIS A 54 -14.49 19.29 -5.82
C HIS A 54 -13.06 19.77 -6.17
N PHE A 55 -12.11 18.85 -6.31
CA PHE A 55 -10.77 19.15 -6.85
C PHE A 55 -10.77 18.98 -8.37
N GLU A 56 -11.38 19.93 -9.09
CA GLU A 56 -11.70 19.84 -10.54
C GLU A 56 -10.50 19.51 -11.45
N LYS A 57 -9.28 19.82 -11.00
CA LYS A 57 -8.02 19.65 -11.77
C LYS A 57 -7.18 18.44 -11.33
N MET A 58 -7.76 17.45 -10.64
CA MET A 58 -7.01 16.31 -10.12
C MET A 58 -6.69 15.25 -11.19
N ASP A 59 -5.49 15.26 -11.75
CA ASP A 59 -5.07 14.33 -12.80
C ASP A 59 -4.12 13.23 -12.31
N TYR A 60 -4.05 12.16 -13.07
CA TYR A 60 -3.13 11.06 -12.80
C TYR A 60 -1.69 11.45 -13.12
N SER A 61 -0.75 11.04 -12.26
CA SER A 61 0.69 11.15 -12.48
C SER A 61 1.37 9.78 -12.37
N GLU A 62 1.96 9.34 -13.47
CA GLU A 62 2.76 8.12 -13.54
C GLU A 62 4.00 8.22 -12.64
N GLU A 63 4.66 9.37 -12.62
CA GLU A 63 5.82 9.64 -11.75
C GLU A 63 5.47 9.50 -10.27
N LEU A 64 4.34 10.08 -9.84
CA LEU A 64 3.89 9.94 -8.45
C LEU A 64 3.48 8.49 -8.14
N SER A 65 2.95 7.76 -9.11
CA SER A 65 2.59 6.34 -8.94
C SER A 65 3.81 5.45 -8.82
N GLU A 66 4.89 5.78 -9.53
CA GLU A 66 6.17 5.12 -9.39
C GLU A 66 6.80 5.38 -8.00
N LYS A 67 6.77 6.63 -7.52
CA LYS A 67 7.18 6.96 -6.14
C LYS A 67 6.31 6.22 -5.10
N ALA A 68 4.99 6.17 -5.31
CA ALA A 68 4.09 5.39 -4.47
C ALA A 68 4.44 3.90 -4.48
N TYR A 69 4.81 3.35 -5.63
CA TYR A 69 5.25 1.96 -5.75
C TYR A 69 6.56 1.70 -4.98
N TYR A 70 7.51 2.64 -4.98
CA TYR A 70 8.72 2.53 -4.18
C TYR A 70 8.43 2.46 -2.68
N ILE A 71 7.47 3.26 -2.20
CA ILE A 71 6.99 3.20 -0.81
C ILE A 71 6.33 1.85 -0.54
N ALA A 72 5.47 1.36 -1.44
CA ALA A 72 4.84 0.06 -1.30
C ALA A 72 5.86 -1.08 -1.24
N CYS A 73 6.89 -1.06 -2.08
CA CYS A 73 8.01 -2.01 -2.05
C CYS A 73 8.72 -2.00 -0.70
N TRP A 74 8.99 -0.81 -0.18
CA TRP A 74 9.64 -0.65 1.11
C TRP A 74 8.79 -1.15 2.28
N VAL A 75 7.49 -0.85 2.29
CA VAL A 75 6.55 -1.35 3.30
C VAL A 75 6.44 -2.88 3.26
N ALA A 76 6.39 -3.48 2.06
CA ALA A 76 6.27 -4.92 1.89
C ALA A 76 7.55 -5.70 2.28
N GLN A 77 8.73 -5.09 2.13
CA GLN A 77 10.05 -5.73 2.37
C GLN A 77 10.27 -6.25 3.78
N SER A 78 9.50 -5.82 4.77
CA SER A 78 9.62 -6.35 6.14
C SER A 78 8.23 -6.55 6.76
N ALA A 79 7.43 -7.37 6.08
CA ALA A 79 6.08 -7.76 6.49
C ALA A 79 5.92 -8.13 7.98
N VAL A 80 6.98 -8.59 8.65
CA VAL A 80 7.02 -8.84 10.10
C VAL A 80 6.70 -7.62 10.96
N SER A 81 7.01 -6.41 10.48
CA SER A 81 6.73 -5.14 11.17
C SER A 81 5.39 -4.53 10.75
N CYS A 82 4.62 -5.23 9.91
CA CYS A 82 3.28 -4.85 9.52
C CYS A 82 2.24 -5.48 10.47
N LYS A 83 1.22 -4.72 10.82
CA LYS A 83 0.03 -5.19 11.55
C LYS A 83 -1.22 -4.66 10.89
N VAL A 84 -2.13 -5.57 10.57
CA VAL A 84 -3.48 -5.21 10.11
C VAL A 84 -4.32 -4.88 11.33
N ASN A 85 -4.89 -3.68 11.36
CA ASN A 85 -5.90 -3.33 12.34
C ASN A 85 -7.24 -3.94 11.90
N ALA A 86 -7.70 -4.98 12.61
CA ALA A 86 -8.92 -5.71 12.27
C ALA A 86 -10.18 -4.84 12.34
N GLU A 87 -10.21 -3.82 13.19
CA GLU A 87 -11.37 -2.93 13.36
C GLU A 87 -11.40 -1.81 12.33
N LYS A 88 -10.22 -1.29 11.96
CA LYS A 88 -10.10 -0.13 11.05
C LYS A 88 -9.83 -0.52 9.60
N THR A 89 -9.54 -1.79 9.31
CA THR A 89 -9.18 -2.30 7.96
C THR A 89 -7.93 -1.63 7.37
N GLU A 90 -7.04 -1.11 8.21
CA GLU A 90 -5.81 -0.40 7.83
C GLU A 90 -4.58 -1.30 8.02
N LEU A 91 -3.54 -1.06 7.24
CA LEU A 91 -2.22 -1.67 7.44
C LEU A 91 -1.30 -0.66 8.13
N SER A 92 -0.89 -1.00 9.34
CA SER A 92 0.15 -0.25 10.05
C SER A 92 1.51 -0.90 9.82
N ARG A 93 2.53 -0.10 9.53
CA ARG A 93 3.90 -0.54 9.36
C ARG A 93 4.78 0.26 10.31
N LYS A 94 5.42 -0.44 11.26
CA LYS A 94 6.41 0.16 12.14
C LYS A 94 7.81 0.05 11.56
N ASP A 95 8.62 1.06 11.80
CA ASP A 95 10.04 1.04 11.51
C ASP A 95 10.82 2.04 12.38
N ASN A 96 12.15 1.96 12.34
CA ASN A 96 13.05 2.84 13.08
C ASN A 96 13.77 3.77 12.10
N ILE A 97 13.64 5.09 12.27
CA ILE A 97 14.25 6.08 11.38
C ILE A 97 15.37 6.88 12.05
N GLY A 98 16.35 7.30 11.25
CA GLY A 98 17.40 8.21 11.70
C GLY A 98 16.89 9.62 12.01
N ASN A 99 17.68 10.38 12.78
CA ASN A 99 17.32 11.74 13.21
C ASN A 99 17.07 12.71 12.05
N ASP A 100 17.78 12.56 10.94
CA ASP A 100 17.61 13.43 9.75
C ASP A 100 16.22 13.25 9.13
N ALA A 101 15.78 12.01 8.92
CA ALA A 101 14.44 11.71 8.40
C ALA A 101 13.35 12.21 9.35
N LYS A 102 13.55 12.04 10.67
CA LYS A 102 12.62 12.51 11.69
C LYS A 102 12.46 14.03 11.62
N ALA A 103 13.56 14.77 11.59
CA ALA A 103 13.55 16.22 11.54
C ALA A 103 12.78 16.74 10.31
N LEU A 104 12.96 16.10 9.14
CA LEU A 104 12.28 16.45 7.89
C LEU A 104 10.77 16.19 7.93
N LEU A 105 10.32 15.14 8.63
CA LEU A 105 8.90 14.83 8.81
C LEU A 105 8.19 15.73 9.82
N GLN A 106 8.93 16.29 10.78
CA GLN A 106 8.38 17.12 11.87
C GLN A 106 8.41 18.63 11.59
N MET A 107 8.87 19.06 10.41
CA MET A 107 8.83 20.47 10.01
C MET A 107 7.39 20.97 9.87
N GLU A 108 7.17 22.27 10.01
CA GLU A 108 5.88 22.90 9.73
C GLU A 108 5.38 22.60 8.31
N ASN A 109 6.32 22.56 7.34
CA ASN A 109 6.10 22.05 6.00
C ASN A 109 7.02 20.83 5.77
N PRO A 110 6.54 19.59 6.01
CA PRO A 110 7.37 18.40 5.93
C PRO A 110 8.00 18.18 4.55
N ARG A 111 9.26 17.77 4.55
CA ARG A 111 10.02 17.45 3.34
C ARG A 111 9.99 15.94 3.08
N TYR A 112 8.85 15.46 2.56
CA TYR A 112 8.57 14.03 2.43
C TYR A 112 9.54 13.29 1.52
N ALA A 113 9.90 13.86 0.37
CA ALA A 113 10.81 13.19 -0.56
C ALA A 113 12.18 13.02 0.07
N SER A 114 12.70 14.09 0.68
CA SER A 114 13.97 14.06 1.39
C SER A 114 13.96 13.08 2.56
N ALA A 115 12.88 13.08 3.36
CA ALA A 115 12.75 12.16 4.50
C ALA A 115 12.75 10.69 4.04
N PHE A 116 12.00 10.38 2.99
CA PHE A 116 11.90 9.04 2.43
C PHE A 116 13.22 8.60 1.77
N ASP A 117 13.97 9.52 1.14
CA ASP A 117 15.33 9.24 0.67
C ASP A 117 16.30 8.95 1.82
N CYS A 118 16.21 9.66 2.97
CA CYS A 118 16.97 9.36 4.18
C CYS A 118 16.63 7.97 4.76
N MET A 119 15.40 7.49 4.57
CA MET A 119 14.96 6.14 4.94
C MET A 119 15.38 5.07 3.92
N GLY A 120 16.05 5.45 2.82
CA GLY A 120 16.47 4.54 1.75
C GLY A 120 15.34 4.03 0.86
N ILE A 121 14.14 4.65 0.92
CA ILE A 121 12.99 4.25 0.10
C ILE A 121 13.32 4.42 -1.39
N GLY A 122 13.07 3.39 -2.19
CA GLY A 122 13.33 3.37 -3.64
C GLY A 122 14.79 3.09 -4.04
N LYS A 123 15.79 3.33 -3.17
CA LYS A 123 17.22 3.16 -3.52
C LYS A 123 17.58 1.72 -3.90
N GLY A 124 17.05 0.74 -3.16
CA GLY A 124 17.33 -0.69 -3.40
C GLY A 124 16.78 -1.25 -4.72
N ILE A 125 15.94 -0.48 -5.43
CA ILE A 125 15.33 -0.85 -6.70
C ILE A 125 15.69 0.15 -7.82
N GLY A 126 16.75 0.93 -7.64
CA GLY A 126 17.26 1.88 -8.63
C GLY A 126 16.48 3.20 -8.73
N GLY A 127 15.56 3.45 -7.79
CA GLY A 127 14.72 4.65 -7.75
C GLY A 127 15.18 5.69 -6.71
N GLY A 128 14.28 6.61 -6.41
CA GLY A 128 14.45 7.67 -5.42
C GLY A 128 13.21 8.54 -5.36
N MET A 129 13.14 9.43 -4.37
CA MET A 129 11.96 10.26 -4.16
C MET A 129 12.04 11.60 -4.90
N GLY A 130 13.27 12.10 -5.13
CA GLY A 130 13.51 13.29 -5.91
C GLY A 130 13.17 14.56 -5.15
N VAL A 131 12.44 15.48 -5.79
CA VAL A 131 12.09 16.77 -5.20
C VAL A 131 10.91 16.65 -4.22
N ASP A 132 10.87 17.53 -3.21
CA ASP A 132 9.79 17.62 -2.22
C ASP A 132 8.53 18.28 -2.81
N ASP A 133 7.90 17.64 -3.79
CA ASP A 133 6.73 18.15 -4.51
C ASP A 133 5.41 17.44 -4.15
N PHE A 134 5.48 16.35 -3.39
CA PHE A 134 4.31 15.55 -3.05
C PHE A 134 3.96 15.56 -1.55
N THR A 135 2.71 15.23 -1.25
CA THR A 135 2.18 15.00 0.09
C THR A 135 1.55 13.61 0.15
N PRO A 136 1.95 12.75 1.11
CA PRO A 136 1.33 11.45 1.32
C PRO A 136 -0.15 11.56 1.70
N GLY A 137 -0.99 10.77 1.03
CA GLY A 137 -2.40 10.57 1.36
C GLY A 137 -2.65 9.53 2.46
N PHE A 138 -1.61 9.11 3.17
CA PHE A 138 -1.68 8.13 4.26
C PHE A 138 -0.99 8.71 5.50
N ALA A 139 -1.38 8.23 6.67
CA ALA A 139 -0.89 8.83 7.90
C ALA A 139 0.52 8.35 8.23
N ILE A 140 1.36 9.29 8.71
CA ILE A 140 2.73 9.04 9.13
C ILE A 140 2.86 9.61 10.53
N HIS A 141 3.06 8.73 11.50
CA HIS A 141 3.16 9.11 12.90
C HIS A 141 4.57 8.80 13.41
N PRO A 142 5.45 9.81 13.52
CA PRO A 142 6.64 9.68 14.36
C PRO A 142 6.19 9.48 15.81
N ASP A 143 6.82 8.57 16.55
CA ASP A 143 6.55 8.42 17.97
C ASP A 143 7.03 9.68 18.72
N PRO A 144 6.12 10.48 19.32
CA PRO A 144 6.50 11.68 20.04
C PRO A 144 7.30 11.37 21.31
N ASN A 145 7.23 10.14 21.82
CA ASN A 145 7.82 9.70 23.09
C ASN A 145 9.04 8.80 22.92
N SER A 146 9.59 8.65 21.71
CA SER A 146 10.86 7.95 21.50
C SER A 146 11.91 8.55 22.44
N GLN A 147 12.29 7.80 23.48
CA GLN A 147 13.01 8.28 24.66
C GLN A 147 14.41 8.85 24.35
N ASP A 148 14.92 8.60 23.16
CA ASP A 148 16.22 9.10 22.75
C ASP A 148 16.08 10.15 21.65
N PHE A 149 16.47 11.38 21.99
CA PHE A 149 16.82 12.40 20.99
C PHE A 149 18.12 12.03 20.22
N ASN A 150 18.85 11.02 20.70
CA ASN A 150 20.17 10.57 20.22
C ASN A 150 20.17 9.17 19.56
N THR A 151 19.03 8.48 19.47
CA THR A 151 18.89 7.17 18.81
C THR A 151 17.62 7.15 17.94
N THR A 152 17.53 6.15 17.06
CA THR A 152 16.48 6.02 16.05
C THR A 152 15.07 6.21 16.64
N SER A 153 14.21 6.96 15.96
CA SER A 153 12.82 7.12 16.38
C SER A 153 11.89 6.15 15.68
N ASP A 154 10.97 5.58 16.44
CA ASP A 154 9.90 4.75 15.89
C ASP A 154 8.98 5.62 15.00
N ILE A 155 8.66 5.10 13.81
CA ILE A 155 7.68 5.69 12.90
C ILE A 155 6.61 4.65 12.58
N THR A 156 5.36 5.11 12.44
CA THR A 156 4.26 4.27 11.98
C THR A 156 3.64 4.85 10.72
N PHE A 157 3.71 4.11 9.62
CA PHE A 157 2.94 4.36 8.40
C PHE A 157 1.60 3.66 8.55
N VAL A 158 0.49 4.34 8.26
CA VAL A 158 -0.86 3.78 8.32
C VAL A 158 -1.52 3.91 6.96
N LEU A 159 -1.56 2.81 6.22
CA LEU A 159 -2.12 2.72 4.88
C LEU A 159 -3.60 2.32 4.96
N PRO A 160 -4.53 3.11 4.39
CA PRO A 160 -5.93 2.75 4.35
C PRO A 160 -6.20 1.59 3.38
N ASN A 161 -7.28 0.85 3.62
CA ASN A 161 -7.79 -0.12 2.65
C ASN A 161 -8.08 0.56 1.31
N ASP A 162 -7.89 -0.18 0.22
CA ASP A 162 -8.38 0.23 -1.09
C ASP A 162 -9.90 0.44 -1.07
N GLY A 163 -10.38 1.45 -1.80
CA GLY A 163 -11.81 1.82 -1.81
C GLY A 163 -12.28 2.70 -0.65
N ARG A 164 -11.38 3.18 0.22
CA ARG A 164 -11.70 4.21 1.22
C ARG A 164 -10.92 5.49 0.96
N VAL A 165 -11.65 6.59 0.83
CA VAL A 165 -11.06 7.94 0.93
C VAL A 165 -11.08 8.37 2.39
N THR A 166 -9.95 8.88 2.86
CA THR A 166 -9.74 9.26 4.26
C THR A 166 -9.55 10.78 4.39
N ASP A 167 -9.80 11.31 5.58
CA ASP A 167 -9.50 12.71 5.90
C ASP A 167 -8.05 13.08 5.61
N THR A 168 -7.11 12.14 5.78
CA THR A 168 -5.69 12.34 5.44
C THR A 168 -5.52 12.58 3.95
N MET A 169 -6.18 11.79 3.10
CA MET A 169 -6.15 11.99 1.65
C MET A 169 -6.78 13.33 1.27
N THR A 170 -7.97 13.66 1.79
CA THR A 170 -8.64 14.93 1.48
C THR A 170 -7.80 16.13 1.90
N LYS A 171 -7.11 16.07 3.05
CA LYS A 171 -6.17 17.12 3.48
C LYS A 171 -4.95 17.20 2.57
N ALA A 172 -4.35 16.08 2.22
CA ALA A 172 -3.19 16.01 1.33
C ALA A 172 -3.49 16.51 -0.09
N ALA A 173 -4.72 16.32 -0.57
CA ALA A 173 -5.17 16.76 -1.88
C ALA A 173 -5.36 18.29 -2.00
N LYS A 174 -5.46 19.03 -0.89
CA LYS A 174 -5.74 20.47 -0.93
C LYS A 174 -4.61 21.24 -1.62
N GLY A 175 -4.97 21.98 -2.67
CA GLY A 175 -4.02 22.77 -3.46
C GLY A 175 -3.16 21.93 -4.41
N LYS A 176 -3.41 20.63 -4.51
CA LYS A 176 -2.72 19.69 -5.39
C LYS A 176 -3.55 19.44 -6.65
N THR A 177 -2.86 19.08 -7.74
CA THR A 177 -3.50 18.86 -9.06
C THR A 177 -3.13 17.51 -9.64
N LYS A 178 -2.20 16.79 -9.04
CA LYS A 178 -1.79 15.46 -9.48
C LYS A 178 -1.94 14.48 -8.34
N LEU A 179 -2.29 13.25 -8.66
CA LEU A 179 -2.12 12.13 -7.74
C LEU A 179 -1.46 10.95 -8.43
N GLY A 180 -0.73 10.18 -7.63
CA GLY A 180 -0.24 8.86 -8.00
C GLY A 180 -0.62 7.83 -6.95
N VAL A 181 -0.77 6.58 -7.37
CA VAL A 181 -1.21 5.51 -6.48
C VAL A 181 -0.45 4.22 -6.73
N ALA A 182 -0.21 3.48 -5.67
CA ALA A 182 0.22 2.09 -5.68
C ALA A 182 -0.40 1.37 -4.48
N TYR A 183 -0.13 0.08 -4.34
CA TYR A 183 -0.74 -0.73 -3.30
C TYR A 183 0.26 -1.65 -2.61
N VAL A 184 0.05 -1.85 -1.31
CA VAL A 184 0.58 -3.01 -0.59
C VAL A 184 -0.54 -4.04 -0.52
N VAL A 185 -0.29 -5.27 -0.96
CA VAL A 185 -1.26 -6.36 -0.92
C VAL A 185 -0.84 -7.36 0.14
N ASP A 186 -1.73 -7.69 1.08
CA ASP A 186 -1.53 -8.74 2.08
C ASP A 186 -2.74 -9.67 2.10
N LYS A 187 -2.53 -10.97 1.83
CA LYS A 187 -3.58 -11.99 1.83
C LYS A 187 -4.83 -11.60 1.02
N GLY A 188 -4.62 -10.99 -0.15
CA GLY A 188 -5.68 -10.55 -1.05
C GLY A 188 -6.32 -9.19 -0.69
N VAL A 189 -5.96 -8.57 0.44
CA VAL A 189 -6.41 -7.23 0.82
C VAL A 189 -5.41 -6.19 0.31
N SER A 190 -5.90 -5.18 -0.40
CA SER A 190 -5.07 -4.07 -0.91
C SER A 190 -5.14 -2.87 0.03
N TYR A 191 -3.98 -2.24 0.27
CA TYR A 191 -3.84 -1.03 1.05
C TYR A 191 -3.21 0.06 0.18
N ALA A 192 -3.88 1.21 0.09
CA ALA A 192 -3.52 2.26 -0.84
C ALA A 192 -2.34 3.10 -0.34
N VAL A 193 -1.37 3.30 -1.23
CA VAL A 193 -0.29 4.28 -1.09
C VAL A 193 -0.57 5.37 -2.12
N VAL A 194 -1.10 6.51 -1.66
CA VAL A 194 -1.46 7.64 -2.54
C VAL A 194 -0.55 8.82 -2.25
N LEU A 195 -0.05 9.48 -3.29
CA LEU A 195 0.76 10.71 -3.20
C LEU A 195 0.07 11.81 -4.00
N PHE A 196 0.00 13.02 -3.46
CA PHE A 196 -0.62 14.19 -4.10
C PHE A 196 0.44 15.26 -4.41
N GLY A 197 0.49 15.74 -5.66
CA GLY A 197 1.45 16.71 -6.19
C GLY A 197 0.82 17.97 -6.75
#